data_AF-A0A848VYD2-F1
#
_entry.id   AF-A0A848VYD2-F1
#
_cell.length_a   1.000
_cell.length_b   1.000
_cell.length_c   1.000
_cell.angle_alpha   90.00
_cell.angle_beta   90.00
_cell.angle_gamma   90.00
#
_symmetry.space_group_name_H-M   'P 1'
#
loop_
_entity.id
_entity.type
_entity.pdbx_description
1 polymer ?
#
loop_
_entity_poly.entity_id
_entity_poly.type
_entity_poly.pdbx_seq_one_letter_code
_entity_poly.pdbx_strand_id
1 'polypeptide(L)'
;AATVFQKAGAAPVSMSISDVFTSLEKGVIDAADASAYINNSTSGFHQVATNPLYPGIHSMAIRQFTINKGVWDGLTDNQRVVLETWFYAAYDDLRRQLDLQDKQQVQADVAGGEINVINWPQAERDKFRAIAAEAWEETAAKSPAAREALDAHYDFMRKVGLLK
;
A
#
# COMPACT_ATOMS: atom_id res chain seq x y z
N ALA A 1 2.00 7.72 -4.89
CA ALA A 1 2.95 7.89 -3.77
C ALA A 1 3.91 9.06 -4.00
N ALA A 2 4.63 9.13 -5.13
CA ALA A 2 5.65 10.16 -5.38
C ALA A 2 5.21 11.60 -5.06
N THR A 3 4.06 12.07 -5.57
CA THR A 3 3.55 13.42 -5.29
C THR A 3 3.32 13.68 -3.79
N VAL A 4 2.82 12.69 -3.05
CA VAL A 4 2.59 12.79 -1.60
C VAL A 4 3.93 12.94 -0.87
N PHE A 5 4.92 12.09 -1.20
CA PHE A 5 6.25 12.17 -0.60
C PHE A 5 6.99 13.46 -0.98
N GLN A 6 6.81 13.96 -2.20
CA GLN A 6 7.36 15.26 -2.61
C GLN A 6 6.76 16.40 -1.78
N LYS A 7 5.44 16.40 -1.55
CA LYS A 7 4.78 17.37 -0.66
C LYS A 7 5.24 17.22 0.79
N ALA A 8 5.58 16.01 1.22
CA ALA A 8 6.18 15.74 2.52
C ALA A 8 7.68 16.14 2.61
N GLY A 9 8.26 16.69 1.53
CA GLY A 9 9.64 17.18 1.51
C GLY A 9 10.70 16.16 1.06
N ALA A 10 10.31 14.95 0.66
CA ALA A 10 11.22 13.96 0.12
C ALA A 10 11.52 14.20 -1.37
N ALA A 11 12.58 13.57 -1.89
CA ALA A 11 12.97 13.60 -3.30
C ALA A 11 12.73 12.24 -3.96
N PRO A 12 11.49 11.93 -4.41
CA PRO A 12 11.18 10.63 -4.99
C PRO A 12 11.91 10.42 -6.32
N VAL A 13 12.51 9.25 -6.47
CA VAL A 13 13.15 8.80 -7.71
C VAL A 13 12.47 7.53 -8.21
N SER A 14 12.30 7.40 -9.53
CA SER A 14 11.73 6.20 -10.15
C SER A 14 12.86 5.23 -10.50
N MET A 15 12.76 3.99 -10.03
CA MET A 15 13.72 2.92 -10.34
C MET A 15 13.03 1.56 -10.38
N SER A 16 13.71 0.56 -10.98
CA SER A 16 13.25 -0.82 -10.97
C SER A 16 13.38 -1.43 -9.57
N ILE A 17 12.44 -2.30 -9.19
CA ILE A 17 12.51 -3.03 -7.92
C ILE A 17 13.79 -3.88 -7.80
N SER A 18 14.34 -4.34 -8.93
CA SER A 18 15.62 -5.06 -9.00
C SER A 18 16.81 -4.25 -8.51
N ASP A 19 16.73 -2.92 -8.65
CA ASP A 19 17.84 -2.01 -8.39
C ASP A 19 17.79 -1.47 -6.96
N VAL A 20 16.61 -1.52 -6.31
CA VAL A 20 16.34 -0.97 -4.98
C VAL A 20 17.35 -1.47 -3.93
N PHE A 21 17.62 -2.77 -3.88
CA PHE A 21 18.58 -3.33 -2.91
C PHE A 21 19.96 -2.67 -3.06
N THR A 22 20.48 -2.68 -4.29
CA THR A 22 21.81 -2.14 -4.58
C THR A 22 21.86 -0.63 -4.39
N SER A 23 20.76 0.07 -4.68
CA SER A 23 20.65 1.51 -4.47
C SER A 23 20.59 1.89 -2.99
N LEU A 24 19.94 1.09 -2.13
CA LEU A 24 19.99 1.25 -0.68
C LEU A 24 21.40 0.95 -0.16
N GLU A 25 21.98 -0.19 -0.56
CA GLU A 25 23.33 -0.62 -0.15
C GLU A 25 24.40 0.44 -0.47
N LYS A 26 24.32 1.05 -1.66
CA LYS A 26 25.29 2.07 -2.12
C LYS A 26 24.93 3.49 -1.68
N GLY A 27 23.84 3.70 -0.94
CA GLY A 27 23.39 5.02 -0.50
C GLY A 27 22.96 5.96 -1.65
N VAL A 28 22.48 5.40 -2.76
CA VAL A 28 21.87 6.19 -3.86
C VAL A 28 20.47 6.67 -3.45
N ILE A 29 19.77 5.88 -2.62
CA ILE A 29 18.50 6.24 -1.98
C ILE A 29 18.57 5.93 -0.49
N ASP A 30 17.86 6.73 0.31
CA ASP A 30 17.83 6.57 1.77
C ASP A 30 16.68 5.67 2.25
N ALA A 31 15.63 5.53 1.44
CA ALA A 31 14.43 4.76 1.74
C ALA A 31 13.76 4.30 0.44
N ALA A 32 12.97 3.22 0.53
CA ALA A 32 12.28 2.66 -0.61
C ALA A 32 10.82 2.32 -0.31
N ASP A 33 9.96 2.57 -1.30
CA ASP A 33 8.66 1.92 -1.44
C ASP A 33 8.86 0.61 -2.22
N ALA A 34 8.31 -0.50 -1.73
CA ALA A 34 8.46 -1.81 -2.35
C ALA A 34 7.19 -2.67 -2.22
N SER A 35 7.10 -3.49 -1.18
CA SER A 35 6.00 -4.45 -1.00
C SER A 35 5.58 -4.56 0.47
N ALA A 36 4.81 -5.62 0.78
CA ALA A 36 4.47 -6.00 2.15
C ALA A 36 5.73 -6.30 2.98
N TYR A 37 5.60 -6.29 4.30
CA TYR A 37 6.74 -6.43 5.22
C TYR A 37 7.48 -7.75 5.00
N ILE A 38 6.76 -8.87 4.90
CA ILE A 38 7.33 -10.20 4.67
C ILE A 38 8.08 -10.26 3.34
N ASN A 39 7.56 -9.62 2.30
CA ASN A 39 8.20 -9.59 0.99
C ASN A 39 9.50 -8.78 1.05
N ASN A 40 9.49 -7.62 1.70
CA ASN A 40 10.68 -6.78 1.86
C ASN A 40 11.77 -7.50 2.66
N SER A 41 11.38 -8.19 3.73
CA SER A 41 12.28 -9.04 4.52
C SER A 41 12.87 -10.16 3.68
N THR A 42 12.03 -10.88 2.92
CA THR A 42 12.45 -12.01 2.06
C THR A 42 13.35 -11.54 0.91
N SER A 43 13.14 -10.34 0.39
CA SER A 43 14.01 -9.70 -0.60
C SER A 43 15.33 -9.18 -0.02
N GLY A 44 15.55 -9.33 1.28
CA GLY A 44 16.81 -8.99 1.95
C GLY A 44 16.95 -7.51 2.31
N PHE A 45 15.95 -6.66 2.12
CA PHE A 45 16.09 -5.22 2.36
C PHE A 45 16.49 -4.89 3.81
N HIS A 46 16.12 -5.72 4.78
CA HIS A 46 16.53 -5.56 6.17
C HIS A 46 18.05 -5.67 6.39
N GLN A 47 18.79 -6.27 5.46
CA GLN A 47 20.25 -6.36 5.52
C GLN A 47 20.94 -5.01 5.25
N VAL A 48 20.26 -4.12 4.51
CA VAL A 48 20.80 -2.81 4.08
C VAL A 48 20.00 -1.63 4.62
N ALA A 49 18.80 -1.86 5.15
CA ALA A 49 17.92 -0.87 5.75
C ALA A 49 17.18 -1.44 6.98
N THR A 50 17.64 -1.11 8.18
CA THR A 50 17.21 -1.73 9.44
C THR A 50 16.07 -0.99 10.17
N ASN A 51 15.45 0.00 9.52
CA ASN A 51 14.41 0.85 10.13
C ASN A 51 13.08 0.79 9.33
N PRO A 52 12.47 -0.39 9.13
CA PRO A 52 11.23 -0.50 8.37
C PRO A 52 10.05 0.12 9.11
N LEU A 53 9.10 0.69 8.37
CA LEU A 53 7.83 1.21 8.90
C LEU A 53 6.74 0.14 8.87
N TYR A 54 6.24 -0.25 10.03
CA TYR A 54 5.11 -1.17 10.16
C TYR A 54 4.15 -0.79 11.30
N PRO A 55 2.82 -0.72 11.06
CA PRO A 55 2.16 -0.81 9.75
C PRO A 55 2.56 0.34 8.82
N GLY A 56 2.59 0.07 7.51
CA GLY A 56 2.95 1.04 6.47
C GLY A 56 2.09 2.32 6.50
N ILE A 57 2.54 3.36 5.79
CA ILE A 57 1.98 4.72 5.90
C ILE A 57 1.36 5.26 4.61
N HIS A 58 1.63 4.68 3.45
CA HIS A 58 1.33 5.32 2.16
C HIS A 58 0.65 4.44 1.10
N SER A 59 0.75 3.11 1.19
CA SER A 59 0.23 2.21 0.16
C SER A 59 -0.51 1.02 0.78
N MET A 60 -1.76 0.85 0.37
CA MET A 60 -2.60 -0.31 0.64
C MET A 60 -3.10 -0.84 -0.71
N ALA A 61 -2.23 -1.55 -1.43
CA ALA A 61 -2.50 -1.96 -2.79
C ALA A 61 -3.77 -2.84 -2.87
N ILE A 62 -4.65 -2.51 -3.81
CA ILE A 62 -5.85 -3.29 -4.12
C ILE A 62 -5.58 -4.11 -5.37
N ARG A 63 -5.88 -5.41 -5.34
CA ARG A 63 -5.88 -6.25 -6.55
C ARG A 63 -7.25 -6.18 -7.20
N GLN A 64 -7.28 -6.10 -8.52
CA GLN A 64 -8.50 -6.18 -9.31
C GLN A 64 -8.44 -7.36 -10.27
N PHE A 65 -9.58 -8.01 -10.48
CA PHE A 65 -9.75 -8.98 -11.55
C PHE A 65 -10.60 -8.35 -12.64
N THR A 66 -10.01 -8.17 -13.83
CA THR A 66 -10.68 -7.57 -14.98
C THR A 66 -10.91 -8.63 -16.04
N ILE A 67 -12.13 -8.68 -16.58
CA ILE A 67 -12.53 -9.58 -17.66
C ILE A 67 -13.02 -8.76 -18.85
N ASN A 68 -12.83 -9.28 -20.06
CA ASN A 68 -13.42 -8.67 -21.26
C ASN A 68 -14.96 -8.60 -21.11
N LYS A 69 -15.53 -7.45 -21.45
CA LYS A 69 -16.98 -7.22 -21.30
C LYS A 69 -17.84 -8.19 -22.13
N GLY A 70 -17.46 -8.50 -23.36
CA GLY A 70 -18.21 -9.45 -24.20
C GLY A 70 -18.18 -10.88 -23.64
N VAL A 71 -17.06 -11.28 -23.03
CA VAL A 71 -16.97 -12.56 -22.31
C VAL A 71 -17.89 -12.54 -21.10
N TRP A 72 -17.83 -11.49 -20.27
CA TRP A 72 -18.69 -11.34 -19.09
C TRP A 72 -20.18 -11.37 -19.43
N ASP A 73 -20.59 -10.63 -20.46
CA ASP A 73 -21.97 -10.56 -20.91
C ASP A 73 -22.46 -11.90 -21.49
N GLY A 74 -21.54 -12.76 -21.97
CA GLY A 74 -21.82 -14.11 -22.43
C GLY A 74 -21.91 -15.17 -21.32
N LEU A 75 -21.58 -14.83 -20.08
CA LEU A 75 -21.68 -15.75 -18.94
C LEU A 75 -23.13 -15.87 -18.45
N THR A 76 -23.51 -17.08 -18.05
CA THR A 76 -24.74 -17.30 -17.29
C THR A 76 -24.67 -16.63 -15.92
N ASP A 77 -25.83 -16.37 -15.30
CA ASP A 77 -25.92 -15.79 -13.95
C ASP A 77 -25.11 -16.60 -12.93
N ASN A 78 -25.23 -17.93 -12.98
CA ASN A 78 -24.47 -18.83 -12.09
C ASN A 78 -22.96 -18.70 -12.29
N GLN A 79 -22.48 -18.56 -13.53
CA GLN A 79 -21.04 -18.37 -13.79
C GLN A 79 -20.54 -17.01 -13.28
N ARG A 80 -21.35 -15.96 -13.42
CA ARG A 80 -21.03 -14.62 -12.88
C ARG A 80 -20.91 -14.67 -11.35
N VAL A 81 -21.88 -15.28 -10.69
CA VAL A 81 -21.86 -15.49 -9.22
C VAL A 81 -20.64 -16.28 -8.78
N VAL A 82 -20.29 -17.37 -9.48
CA VAL A 82 -19.11 -18.18 -9.15
C VAL A 82 -17.82 -17.37 -9.29
N LEU A 83 -17.66 -16.59 -10.36
CA LEU A 83 -16.46 -15.77 -10.56
C LEU A 83 -16.31 -14.66 -9.52
N GLU A 84 -17.39 -13.95 -9.21
CA GLU A 84 -17.37 -12.91 -8.17
C GLU A 84 -17.03 -13.52 -6.80
N THR A 85 -17.71 -14.60 -6.43
CA THR A 85 -17.48 -15.30 -5.16
C THR A 85 -16.04 -15.80 -5.05
N TRP A 86 -15.54 -16.44 -6.12
CA TRP A 86 -14.17 -16.93 -6.16
C TRP A 86 -13.16 -15.79 -5.99
N PHE A 87 -13.32 -14.69 -6.72
CA PHE A 87 -12.37 -13.58 -6.65
C PHE A 87 -12.34 -12.95 -5.25
N TYR A 88 -13.50 -12.67 -4.66
CA TYR A 88 -13.55 -12.11 -3.31
C TYR A 88 -12.95 -13.07 -2.28
N ALA A 89 -13.25 -14.37 -2.35
CA ALA A 89 -12.68 -15.36 -1.43
C ALA A 89 -11.16 -15.51 -1.61
N ALA A 90 -10.66 -15.59 -2.85
CA ALA A 90 -9.25 -15.71 -3.14
C ALA A 90 -8.45 -14.46 -2.71
N TYR A 91 -9.01 -13.28 -2.93
CA TYR A 91 -8.39 -12.03 -2.50
C TYR A 91 -8.40 -11.88 -0.97
N ASP A 92 -9.48 -12.30 -0.31
CA ASP A 92 -9.60 -12.32 1.16
C ASP A 92 -8.57 -13.27 1.80
N ASP A 93 -8.41 -14.47 1.24
CA ASP A 93 -7.41 -15.42 1.72
C ASP A 93 -5.99 -14.87 1.51
N LEU A 94 -5.70 -14.31 0.33
CA LEU A 94 -4.39 -13.70 0.06
C LEU A 94 -4.05 -12.57 1.05
N ARG A 95 -4.97 -11.62 1.29
CA ARG A 95 -4.71 -10.52 2.23
C ARG A 95 -4.48 -11.06 3.65
N ARG A 96 -5.21 -12.10 4.04
CA ARG A 96 -5.11 -12.70 5.38
C ARG A 96 -3.80 -13.43 5.56
N GLN A 97 -3.35 -14.19 4.56
CA GLN A 97 -2.06 -14.88 4.60
C GLN A 97 -0.90 -13.88 4.72
N LEU A 98 -0.90 -12.82 3.92
CA LEU A 98 0.12 -11.78 3.99
C LEU A 98 0.12 -11.04 5.34
N ASP A 99 -1.05 -10.70 5.89
CA ASP A 99 -1.15 -10.07 7.22
C ASP A 99 -0.60 -10.99 8.33
N LEU A 100 -0.89 -12.29 8.28
CA LEU A 100 -0.34 -13.25 9.24
C LEU A 100 1.18 -13.37 9.14
N GLN A 101 1.72 -13.46 7.92
CA GLN A 101 3.15 -13.54 7.66
C GLN A 101 3.87 -12.25 8.07
N ASP A 102 3.32 -11.08 7.75
CA ASP A 102 3.84 -9.78 8.16
C ASP A 102 3.93 -9.71 9.68
N LYS A 103 2.85 -10.03 10.40
CA LYS A 103 2.83 -10.01 11.88
C LYS A 103 3.85 -10.98 12.48
N GLN A 104 3.96 -12.18 11.92
CA GLN A 104 4.92 -13.17 12.38
C GLN A 104 6.37 -12.68 12.18
N GLN A 105 6.69 -12.13 11.01
CA GLN A 105 8.04 -11.62 10.74
C GLN A 105 8.37 -10.39 11.60
N VAL A 106 7.42 -9.47 11.77
CA VAL A 106 7.60 -8.30 12.66
C VAL A 106 7.88 -8.74 14.10
N GLN A 107 7.16 -9.73 14.62
CA GLN A 107 7.43 -10.26 15.96
C GLN A 107 8.82 -10.89 16.07
N ALA A 108 9.26 -11.63 15.05
CA ALA A 108 10.59 -12.21 15.01
C ALA A 108 11.69 -11.14 14.97
N ASP A 109 11.53 -10.12 14.13
CA ASP A 109 12.47 -9.01 13.97
C ASP A 109 12.62 -8.18 15.26
N VAL A 110 11.50 -7.87 15.91
CA VAL A 110 11.48 -7.18 17.21
C VAL A 110 12.15 -8.02 18.31
N ALA A 111 11.88 -9.33 18.35
CA ALA A 111 12.48 -10.22 19.33
C ALA A 111 14.00 -10.42 19.09
N GLY A 112 14.44 -10.39 17.84
CA GLY A 112 15.85 -10.49 17.46
C GLY A 112 16.65 -9.23 17.81
N GLY A 113 16.03 -8.04 17.72
CA GLY A 113 16.62 -6.77 18.16
C GLY A 113 17.59 -6.12 17.16
N GLU A 114 17.87 -6.76 16.02
CA GLU A 114 18.70 -6.20 14.95
C GLU A 114 17.94 -5.19 14.06
N ILE A 115 16.61 -5.35 13.99
CA ILE A 115 15.73 -4.52 13.16
C ILE A 115 14.87 -3.63 14.07
N ASN A 116 14.96 -2.32 13.84
CA ASN A 116 14.14 -1.34 14.52
C ASN A 116 12.82 -1.15 13.76
N VAL A 117 11.81 -1.94 14.10
CA VAL A 117 10.48 -1.83 13.48
C VAL A 117 9.78 -0.58 14.00
N ILE A 118 9.60 0.42 13.13
CA ILE A 118 9.03 1.72 13.48
C ILE A 118 7.52 1.70 13.26
N ASN A 119 6.76 1.89 14.34
CA ASN A 119 5.33 2.19 14.26
C ASN A 119 5.10 3.68 14.52
N TRP A 120 4.72 4.43 13.49
CA TRP A 120 4.41 5.86 13.64
C TRP A 120 3.26 6.11 14.63
N PRO A 121 3.41 7.07 15.56
CA PRO A 121 2.31 7.55 16.38
C PRO A 121 1.15 8.04 15.52
N GLN A 122 -0.08 7.90 16.02
CA GLN A 122 -1.29 8.32 15.29
C GLN A 122 -1.23 9.78 14.84
N ALA A 123 -0.70 10.68 15.69
CA ALA A 123 -0.56 12.10 15.35
C ALA A 123 0.31 12.34 14.11
N GLU A 124 1.37 11.56 13.90
CA GLU A 124 2.23 11.68 12.70
C GLU A 124 1.53 11.09 11.46
N ARG A 125 0.77 10.01 11.64
CA ARG A 125 -0.09 9.45 10.58
C ARG A 125 -1.15 10.46 10.13
N ASP A 126 -1.72 11.21 11.06
CA ASP A 126 -2.73 12.23 10.77
C ASP A 126 -2.14 13.43 10.02
N LYS A 127 -0.93 13.88 10.41
CA LYS A 127 -0.18 14.91 9.64
C LYS A 127 0.11 14.45 8.23
N PHE A 128 0.58 13.21 8.05
CA PHE A 128 0.86 12.66 6.72
C PHE A 128 -0.43 12.51 5.89
N ARG A 129 -1.56 12.14 6.51
CA ARG A 129 -2.86 12.10 5.84
C ARG A 129 -3.31 13.48 5.35
N ALA A 130 -3.06 14.55 6.13
CA ALA A 130 -3.36 15.91 5.69
C ALA A 130 -2.54 16.30 4.45
N ILE A 131 -1.24 15.97 4.42
CA ILE A 131 -0.38 16.18 3.23
C ILE A 131 -0.88 15.36 2.04
N ALA A 132 -1.28 14.10 2.28
CA ALA A 132 -1.81 13.23 1.24
C ALA A 132 -3.12 13.77 0.65
N ALA A 133 -3.99 14.35 1.48
CA ALA A 133 -5.25 14.96 1.04
C ALA A 133 -5.03 16.08 0.01
N GLU A 134 -3.98 16.90 0.15
CA GLU A 134 -3.64 17.89 -0.88
C GLU A 134 -3.34 17.26 -2.24
N ALA A 135 -2.58 16.17 -2.27
CA ALA A 135 -2.29 15.46 -3.52
C ALA A 135 -3.53 14.77 -4.11
N TRP A 136 -4.44 14.30 -3.24
CA TRP A 136 -5.70 13.71 -3.66
C TRP A 136 -6.60 14.76 -4.32
N GLU A 137 -6.72 15.95 -3.72
CA GLU A 137 -7.49 17.06 -4.30
C GLU A 137 -6.95 17.50 -5.67
N GLU A 138 -5.62 17.63 -5.80
CA GLU A 138 -4.98 17.92 -7.08
C GLU A 138 -5.27 16.86 -8.15
N THR A 139 -5.41 15.60 -7.74
CA THR A 139 -5.76 14.50 -8.65
C THR A 139 -7.25 14.52 -9.00
N ALA A 140 -8.11 14.76 -8.01
CA ALA A 140 -9.56 14.86 -8.19
C ALA A 140 -9.95 16.00 -9.14
N ALA A 141 -9.18 17.10 -9.15
CA ALA A 141 -9.38 18.21 -10.09
C ALA A 141 -9.15 17.82 -11.57
N LYS A 142 -8.50 16.68 -11.86
CA LYS A 142 -8.15 16.29 -13.24
C LYS A 142 -9.30 15.66 -14.02
N SER A 143 -10.32 15.12 -13.36
CA SER A 143 -11.50 14.57 -14.03
C SER A 143 -12.69 14.38 -13.10
N PRO A 144 -13.93 14.39 -13.64
CA PRO A 144 -15.13 14.05 -12.87
C PRO A 144 -15.04 12.67 -12.18
N ALA A 145 -14.48 11.66 -12.86
CA ALA A 145 -14.32 10.33 -12.30
C ALA A 145 -13.32 10.29 -11.13
N ALA A 146 -12.23 11.08 -11.20
CA ALA A 146 -11.28 11.20 -10.10
C ALA A 146 -11.89 11.91 -8.88
N ARG A 147 -12.74 12.92 -9.11
CA ARG A 147 -13.52 13.58 -8.05
C ARG A 147 -14.48 12.59 -7.39
N GLU A 148 -15.28 11.87 -8.18
CA GLU A 148 -16.22 10.86 -7.68
C GLU A 148 -15.51 9.80 -6.82
N ALA A 149 -14.36 9.29 -7.27
CA ALA A 149 -13.58 8.33 -6.52
C ALA A 149 -13.06 8.89 -5.17
N LEU A 150 -12.58 10.15 -5.15
CA LEU A 150 -12.11 10.79 -3.93
C LEU A 150 -13.27 11.04 -2.94
N ASP A 151 -14.40 11.54 -3.43
CA ASP A 151 -15.56 11.82 -2.60
C ASP A 151 -16.08 10.55 -1.91
N ALA A 152 -16.15 9.43 -2.65
CA ALA A 152 -16.48 8.12 -2.08
C ALA A 152 -15.50 7.66 -0.98
N HIS A 153 -14.20 7.92 -1.16
CA HIS A 153 -13.19 7.63 -0.14
C HIS A 153 -13.33 8.54 1.09
N TYR A 154 -13.61 9.83 0.90
CA TYR A 154 -13.85 10.76 2.00
C TYR A 154 -15.09 10.38 2.81
N ASP A 155 -16.19 10.04 2.15
CA ASP A 155 -17.42 9.63 2.82
C ASP A 155 -17.20 8.38 3.68
N PHE A 156 -16.46 7.39 3.14
CA PHE A 156 -16.06 6.23 3.91
C PHE A 156 -15.15 6.61 5.10
N MET A 157 -14.11 7.42 4.88
CA MET A 157 -13.16 7.81 5.93
C MET A 157 -13.84 8.62 7.05
N ARG A 158 -14.79 9.49 6.74
CA ARG A 158 -15.60 10.19 7.74
C ARG A 158 -16.48 9.22 8.52
N LYS A 159 -17.15 8.29 7.82
CA LYS A 159 -18.00 7.26 8.44
C LYS A 159 -17.24 6.41 9.46
N VAL A 160 -15.97 6.10 9.19
CA VAL A 160 -15.12 5.31 10.11
C VAL A 160 -14.27 6.17 11.07
N GLY A 161 -14.43 7.49 11.05
CA GLY A 161 -13.74 8.41 11.96
C GLY A 161 -12.26 8.66 11.65
N LEU A 162 -11.79 8.37 10.43
CA LEU A 162 -10.43 8.68 9.97
C LEU A 162 -10.25 10.14 9.52
N LEU A 163 -11.33 10.77 9.09
CA LEU A 163 -11.41 12.20 8.81
C LEU A 163 -12.54 12.80 9.67
N LYS A 164 -12.34 14.05 10.11
CA LYS A 164 -13.37 14.83 10.81
C LYS A 164 -14.41 15.37 9.84
#